data_AF-A0A3R8JNZ0-F1
#
_entry.id   AF-A0A3R8JNZ0-F1
#
_cell.length_a   1.000
_cell.length_b   1.000
_cell.length_c   1.000
_cell.angle_alpha   90.00
_cell.angle_beta   90.00
_cell.angle_gamma   90.00
#
_symmetry.space_group_name_H-M   'P 1'
#
loop_
_entity.id
_entity.type
_entity.pdbx_description
1 polymer ?
#
loop_
_entity_poly.entity_id
_entity_poly.type
_entity_poly.pdbx_seq_one_letter_code
_entity_poly.pdbx_strand_id
1 'polypeptide(L)'
;MKKIKFPLVMKNGEEARDIEALRENFDIESAAEYYSNGKLERWLENNYYDDILETVRELTGEEDDFGELLAEALGAEWNGMEKINLQSIMKRTELREQLKPYVSEEKLEKMEHIADTQEELERIVQSGGSRVYLFGKTFSILEWMCNIELIGINNPMVDLELCSREEFQKKKIKLRNVEFATEEMKKAAMGSAETAVYYNMLDAFKLYLSKIEKSME
;
A
#
# COMPACT_ATOMS: atom_id res chain seq x y z
N MET A 1 19.12 -18.25 24.50
CA MET A 1 19.21 -18.73 23.10
C MET A 1 20.23 -17.87 22.38
N LYS A 2 21.14 -18.44 21.58
CA LYS A 2 22.07 -17.62 20.77
C LYS A 2 21.24 -16.85 19.73
N LYS A 3 21.28 -15.52 19.77
CA LYS A 3 20.69 -14.67 18.72
C LYS A 3 21.44 -14.96 17.42
N ILE A 4 20.71 -15.26 16.35
CA ILE A 4 21.31 -15.52 15.04
C ILE A 4 21.77 -14.17 14.50
N LYS A 5 23.10 -13.99 14.39
CA LYS A 5 23.68 -12.83 13.73
C LYS A 5 23.41 -12.93 12.23
N PHE A 6 22.92 -11.84 11.63
CA PHE A 6 22.68 -11.74 10.20
C PHE A 6 23.37 -10.47 9.67
N PRO A 7 23.79 -10.43 8.39
CA PRO A 7 24.35 -9.23 7.79
C PRO A 7 23.26 -8.25 7.31
N LEU A 8 23.59 -6.96 7.27
CA LEU A 8 22.87 -5.99 6.45
C LEU A 8 23.50 -5.96 5.06
N VAL A 9 22.69 -6.07 4.00
CA VAL A 9 23.18 -6.00 2.63
C VAL A 9 23.09 -4.55 2.18
N MET A 10 24.23 -3.95 1.85
CA MET A 10 24.30 -2.54 1.45
C MET A 10 23.98 -2.38 -0.04
N LYS A 11 23.76 -1.15 -0.51
CA LYS A 11 23.37 -0.88 -1.91
C LYS A 11 24.37 -1.39 -2.95
N ASN A 12 25.66 -1.49 -2.59
CA ASN A 12 26.71 -2.05 -3.43
C ASN A 12 26.74 -3.59 -3.45
N GLY A 13 25.87 -4.26 -2.69
CA GLY A 13 25.78 -5.70 -2.57
C GLY A 13 26.68 -6.31 -1.49
N GLU A 14 27.47 -5.50 -0.77
CA GLU A 14 28.34 -5.97 0.30
C GLU A 14 27.52 -6.31 1.57
N GLU A 15 27.98 -7.34 2.29
CA GLU A 15 27.37 -7.78 3.55
C GLU A 15 28.06 -7.12 4.75
N ALA A 16 27.43 -6.10 5.32
CA ALA A 16 27.85 -5.50 6.58
C ALA A 16 27.53 -6.43 7.77
N ARG A 17 28.57 -7.12 8.26
CA ARG A 17 28.48 -8.04 9.42
C ARG A 17 28.83 -7.40 10.75
N ASP A 18 29.51 -6.26 10.71
CA ASP A 18 29.88 -5.43 11.85
C ASP A 18 29.73 -3.94 11.49
N ILE A 19 29.93 -3.07 12.49
CA ILE A 19 29.73 -1.63 12.34
C ILE A 19 30.76 -0.98 11.42
N GLU A 20 31.98 -1.53 11.30
CA GLU A 20 33.02 -1.00 10.42
C GLU A 20 32.63 -1.24 8.96
N ALA A 21 32.23 -2.46 8.62
CA ALA A 21 31.73 -2.80 7.29
C ALA A 21 30.48 -1.99 6.91
N LEU A 22 29.60 -1.70 7.88
CA LEU A 22 28.44 -0.83 7.66
C LEU A 22 28.86 0.60 7.30
N ARG A 23 29.86 1.16 8.00
CA ARG A 23 30.37 2.51 7.77
C ARG A 23 31.11 2.63 6.44
N GLU A 24 31.94 1.64 6.11
CA GLU A 24 32.69 1.62 4.85
C GLU A 24 31.78 1.55 3.62
N ASN A 25 30.66 0.85 3.75
CA ASN A 25 29.69 0.64 2.67
C ASN A 25 28.40 1.45 2.89
N PHE A 26 28.47 2.51 3.70
CA PHE A 26 27.30 3.23 4.15
C PHE A 26 26.57 3.90 2.98
N ASP A 27 25.26 3.68 2.93
CA ASP A 27 24.36 4.44 2.09
C ASP A 27 23.10 4.78 2.88
N ILE A 28 22.69 6.06 2.81
CA ILE A 28 21.59 6.56 3.64
C ILE A 28 20.24 5.93 3.27
N GLU A 29 20.06 5.52 2.01
CA GLU A 29 18.84 4.87 1.54
C GLU A 29 18.65 3.51 2.23
N SER A 30 19.65 2.63 2.19
CA SER A 30 19.60 1.32 2.85
C SER A 30 19.52 1.46 4.36
N ALA A 31 20.23 2.43 4.95
CA ALA A 31 20.15 2.70 6.38
C ALA A 31 18.73 3.10 6.80
N ALA A 32 18.09 4.02 6.08
CA ALA A 32 16.71 4.45 6.33
C ALA A 32 15.69 3.32 6.11
N GLU A 33 15.89 2.48 5.08
CA GLU A 33 15.09 1.27 4.85
C GLU A 33 15.21 0.30 6.04
N TYR A 34 16.43 -0.01 6.49
CA TYR A 34 16.63 -0.91 7.63
C TYR A 34 16.14 -0.33 8.96
N TYR A 35 16.21 0.99 9.12
CA TYR A 35 15.61 1.68 10.26
C TYR A 35 14.08 1.47 10.25
N SER A 36 13.41 1.81 9.14
CA SER A 36 11.95 1.76 9.00
C SER A 36 11.36 0.35 9.15
N ASN A 37 12.05 -0.71 8.67
CA ASN A 37 11.59 -2.09 8.87
C ASN A 37 12.04 -2.73 10.20
N GLY A 38 12.74 -1.97 11.07
CA GLY A 38 13.25 -2.43 12.36
C GLY A 38 14.37 -3.48 12.26
N LYS A 39 14.91 -3.75 11.06
CA LYS A 39 16.03 -4.69 10.88
C LYS A 39 17.33 -4.09 11.40
N LEU A 40 17.53 -2.77 11.28
CA LEU A 40 18.68 -2.06 11.84
C LEU A 40 18.71 -2.20 13.36
N GLU A 41 17.57 -1.96 14.02
CA GLU A 41 17.43 -2.11 15.47
C GLU A 41 17.81 -3.52 15.94
N ARG A 42 17.21 -4.55 15.31
CA ARG A 42 17.52 -5.96 15.61
C ARG A 42 18.99 -6.30 15.33
N TRP A 43 19.57 -5.71 14.29
CA TRP A 43 20.96 -5.96 13.91
C TRP A 43 21.93 -5.37 14.95
N LEU A 44 21.68 -4.14 15.41
CA LEU A 44 22.44 -3.48 16.47
C LEU A 44 22.35 -4.27 17.78
N GLU A 45 21.13 -4.65 18.17
CA GLU A 45 20.86 -5.43 19.38
C GLU A 45 21.51 -6.84 19.34
N ASN A 46 21.56 -7.48 18.17
CA ASN A 46 22.20 -8.79 18.00
C ASN A 46 23.74 -8.72 18.02
N ASN A 47 24.30 -7.55 17.71
CA ASN A 47 25.73 -7.30 17.72
C ASN A 47 26.24 -6.58 18.97
N TYR A 48 25.35 -6.30 19.93
CA TYR A 48 25.67 -5.65 21.22
C TYR A 48 26.18 -4.22 21.04
N TYR A 49 25.64 -3.49 20.06
CA TYR A 49 25.91 -2.08 19.85
C TYR A 49 24.89 -1.23 20.63
N ASP A 50 24.85 -1.41 21.95
CA ASP A 50 23.81 -0.84 22.81
C ASP A 50 23.79 0.70 22.80
N ASP A 51 24.97 1.33 22.79
CA ASP A 51 25.10 2.80 22.75
C ASP A 51 24.51 3.38 21.44
N ILE A 52 24.84 2.76 20.30
CA ILE A 52 24.33 3.16 18.98
C ILE A 52 22.82 2.89 18.90
N LEU A 53 22.37 1.76 19.45
CA LEU A 53 20.97 1.38 19.48
C LEU A 53 20.12 2.38 20.27
N GLU A 54 20.62 2.91 21.38
CA GLU A 54 19.92 3.92 22.17
C GLU A 54 19.73 5.20 21.35
N THR A 55 20.78 5.71 20.71
CA THR A 55 20.68 6.89 19.84
C THR A 55 19.74 6.67 18.66
N VAL A 56 19.80 5.51 18.01
CA VAL A 56 18.89 5.18 16.89
C VAL A 56 17.43 5.14 17.34
N ARG A 57 17.14 4.71 18.57
CA ARG A 57 15.77 4.66 19.11
C ARG A 57 15.20 6.03 19.48
N GLU A 58 16.04 7.04 19.68
CA GLU A 58 15.60 8.41 19.95
C GLU A 58 15.11 9.11 18.68
N LEU A 59 15.54 8.65 17.50
CA LEU A 59 15.07 9.17 16.22
C LEU A 59 13.60 8.78 16.02
N THR A 60 12.82 9.73 15.50
CA THR A 60 11.42 9.53 15.14
C THR A 60 11.24 9.20 13.67
N GLY A 61 12.19 9.61 12.82
CA GLY A 61 12.04 9.48 11.38
C GLY A 61 11.25 10.62 10.76
N GLU A 62 10.81 11.62 11.52
CA GLU A 62 10.07 12.81 11.04
C GLU A 62 10.93 14.08 11.02
N GLU A 63 12.18 14.00 11.48
CA GLU A 63 13.09 15.14 11.53
C GLU A 63 13.49 15.61 10.13
N ASP A 64 13.59 16.93 9.95
CA ASP A 64 14.03 17.53 8.68
C ASP A 64 15.47 17.09 8.30
N ASP A 65 16.30 16.86 9.32
CA ASP A 65 17.69 16.42 9.26
C ASP A 65 17.87 14.94 9.64
N PHE A 66 16.80 14.14 9.58
CA PHE A 66 16.82 12.72 9.94
C PHE A 66 17.99 11.95 9.32
N GLY A 67 18.33 12.24 8.06
CA GLY A 67 19.43 11.57 7.37
C GLY A 67 20.80 11.84 8.01
N GLU A 68 21.04 13.07 8.46
CA GLU A 68 22.28 13.46 9.13
C GLU A 68 22.34 12.82 10.52
N LEU A 69 21.25 12.89 11.27
CA LEU A 69 21.13 12.30 12.60
C LEU A 69 21.32 10.77 12.57
N LEU A 70 20.75 10.08 11.59
CA LEU A 70 20.91 8.63 11.43
C LEU A 70 22.35 8.26 11.08
N ALA A 71 22.99 9.01 10.17
CA ALA A 71 24.40 8.78 9.83
C ALA A 71 25.33 9.02 11.03
N GLU A 72 25.09 10.11 11.78
CA GLU A 72 25.83 10.45 13.00
C GLU A 72 25.66 9.36 14.08
N ALA A 73 24.43 8.90 14.32
CA ALA A 73 24.14 7.82 15.25
C ALA A 73 24.92 6.54 14.91
N LEU A 74 25.03 6.21 13.62
CA LEU A 74 25.78 5.05 13.14
C LEU A 74 27.31 5.30 13.09
N GLY A 75 27.75 6.55 13.27
CA GLY A 75 29.14 6.98 13.12
C GLY A 75 29.65 6.85 11.69
N ALA A 76 28.77 7.04 10.70
CA ALA A 76 29.06 6.98 9.28
C ALA A 76 29.20 8.38 8.69
N GLU A 77 30.08 8.53 7.70
CA GLU A 77 30.21 9.79 6.97
C GLU A 77 29.12 9.89 5.90
N TRP A 78 28.20 10.85 6.07
CA TRP A 78 27.22 11.21 5.05
C TRP A 78 27.27 12.72 4.82
N ASN A 79 27.41 13.09 3.55
CA ASN A 79 27.69 14.47 3.15
C ASN A 79 26.43 15.28 2.78
N GLY A 80 25.22 14.75 3.00
CA GLY A 80 23.94 15.48 2.89
C GLY A 80 23.65 16.14 1.53
N MET A 81 24.54 16.00 0.54
CA MET A 81 24.51 16.75 -0.72
C MET A 81 23.36 16.31 -1.63
N GLU A 82 22.86 15.09 -1.45
CA GLU A 82 21.72 14.58 -2.19
C GLU A 82 20.44 14.84 -1.41
N LYS A 83 19.52 15.63 -2.01
CA LYS A 83 18.13 15.75 -1.54
C LYS A 83 17.41 14.41 -1.77
N ILE A 84 17.72 13.43 -0.94
CA ILE A 84 17.06 12.13 -0.94
C ILE A 84 15.78 12.27 -0.11
N ASN A 85 14.64 11.91 -0.70
CA ASN A 85 13.37 11.91 0.01
C ASN A 85 13.25 10.65 0.87
N LEU A 86 13.95 10.65 2.02
CA LEU A 86 13.99 9.52 2.96
C LEU A 86 12.59 9.15 3.47
N GLN A 87 11.71 10.15 3.66
CA GLN A 87 10.30 9.94 4.02
C GLN A 87 9.58 9.00 3.05
N SER A 88 9.76 9.19 1.75
CA SER A 88 9.14 8.33 0.73
C SER A 88 9.73 6.92 0.74
N ILE A 89 11.02 6.78 1.05
CA ILE A 89 11.69 5.48 1.16
C ILE A 89 11.17 4.72 2.38
N MET A 90 11.10 5.36 3.53
CA MET A 90 10.62 4.77 4.78
C MET A 90 9.15 4.34 4.65
N LYS A 91 8.27 5.22 4.16
CA LYS A 91 6.86 4.85 3.90
C LYS A 91 6.72 3.66 2.97
N ARG A 92 7.49 3.63 1.88
CA ARG A 92 7.48 2.50 0.94
C ARG A 92 7.98 1.23 1.59
N THR A 93 8.96 1.33 2.49
CA THR A 93 9.54 0.21 3.22
C THR A 93 8.56 -0.38 4.23
N GLU A 94 7.96 0.46 5.08
CA GLU A 94 6.90 0.08 6.01
C GLU A 94 5.75 -0.62 5.30
N LEU A 95 5.30 -0.03 4.19
CA LEU A 95 4.26 -0.62 3.37
C LEU A 95 4.69 -2.00 2.86
N ARG A 96 5.90 -2.16 2.34
CA ARG A 96 6.41 -3.47 1.89
C ARG A 96 6.46 -4.50 3.03
N GLU A 97 6.91 -4.12 4.22
CA GLU A 97 6.92 -5.03 5.38
C GLU A 97 5.51 -5.46 5.80
N GLN A 98 4.55 -4.53 5.83
CA GLN A 98 3.15 -4.85 6.11
C GLN A 98 2.54 -5.79 5.05
N LEU A 99 3.04 -5.72 3.82
CA LEU A 99 2.57 -6.53 2.70
C LEU A 99 3.24 -7.91 2.59
N LYS A 100 4.44 -8.12 3.14
CA LYS A 100 5.14 -9.42 3.16
C LYS A 100 4.27 -10.62 3.59
N PRO A 101 3.41 -10.54 4.63
CA PRO A 101 2.56 -11.66 5.01
C PRO A 101 1.44 -11.96 3.99
N TYR A 102 1.11 -11.02 3.10
CA TYR A 102 0.01 -11.14 2.14
C TYR A 102 0.48 -11.36 0.69
N VAL A 103 1.70 -10.93 0.35
CA VAL A 103 2.20 -10.87 -1.03
C VAL A 103 3.66 -11.28 -1.10
N SER A 104 4.02 -12.11 -2.09
CA SER A 104 5.42 -12.45 -2.37
C SER A 104 6.21 -11.24 -2.88
N GLU A 105 7.51 -11.14 -2.55
CA GLU A 105 8.40 -10.06 -3.01
C GLU A 105 8.36 -9.84 -4.53
N GLU A 106 8.29 -10.92 -5.33
CA GLU A 106 8.16 -10.85 -6.79
C GLU A 106 6.88 -10.16 -7.28
N LYS A 107 5.81 -10.19 -6.47
CA LYS A 107 4.55 -9.49 -6.76
C LYS A 107 4.63 -8.05 -6.30
N LEU A 108 5.30 -7.77 -5.17
CA LEU A 108 5.50 -6.40 -4.67
C LEU A 108 6.30 -5.53 -5.65
N GLU A 109 7.33 -6.07 -6.28
CA GLU A 109 8.11 -5.33 -7.28
C GLU A 109 7.31 -5.00 -8.56
N LYS A 110 6.25 -5.76 -8.83
CA LYS A 110 5.35 -5.53 -9.98
C LYS A 110 4.20 -4.58 -9.63
N MET A 111 4.07 -4.17 -8.37
CA MET A 111 3.04 -3.24 -7.91
C MET A 111 3.55 -1.82 -8.05
N GLU A 112 3.07 -1.13 -9.09
CA GLU A 112 3.49 0.26 -9.38
C GLU A 112 2.86 1.28 -8.43
N HIS A 113 1.59 1.06 -8.05
CA HIS A 113 0.85 1.96 -7.16
C HIS A 113 0.10 1.16 -6.10
N ILE A 114 0.38 1.44 -4.83
CA ILE A 114 -0.26 0.79 -3.69
C ILE A 114 -0.95 1.87 -2.87
N ALA A 115 -2.26 1.71 -2.66
CA ALA A 115 -3.06 2.55 -1.81
C ALA A 115 -3.31 1.84 -0.48
N ASP A 116 -2.79 2.39 0.60
CA ASP A 116 -3.00 1.92 1.97
C ASP A 116 -4.22 2.59 2.64
N THR A 117 -4.61 3.76 2.13
CA THR A 117 -5.68 4.62 2.64
C THR A 117 -6.55 5.13 1.51
N GLN A 118 -7.76 5.58 1.85
CA GLN A 118 -8.71 6.14 0.88
C GLN A 118 -8.13 7.38 0.19
N GLU A 119 -7.46 8.27 0.92
CA GLU A 119 -6.83 9.45 0.35
C GLU A 119 -5.77 9.09 -0.69
N GLU A 120 -4.95 8.07 -0.41
CA GLU A 120 -3.90 7.63 -1.32
C GLU A 120 -4.50 7.01 -2.59
N LEU A 121 -5.57 6.22 -2.44
CA LEU A 121 -6.34 5.72 -3.58
C LEU A 121 -6.82 6.87 -4.47
N GLU A 122 -7.41 7.90 -3.88
CA GLU A 122 -7.93 9.05 -4.62
C GLU A 122 -6.81 9.82 -5.33
N ARG A 123 -5.67 10.03 -4.67
CA ARG A 123 -4.49 10.67 -5.29
C ARG A 123 -3.97 9.88 -6.49
N ILE A 124 -3.87 8.57 -6.36
CA ILE A 124 -3.39 7.68 -7.43
C ILE A 124 -4.37 7.70 -8.61
N VAL A 125 -5.67 7.68 -8.34
CA VAL A 125 -6.68 7.75 -9.41
C VAL A 125 -6.66 9.12 -10.09
N GLN A 126 -6.55 10.21 -9.33
CA GLN A 126 -6.48 11.58 -9.86
C GLN A 126 -5.22 11.81 -10.69
N SER A 127 -4.10 11.18 -10.34
CA SER A 127 -2.86 11.25 -11.11
C SER A 127 -2.90 10.41 -12.40
N GLY A 128 -3.99 9.68 -12.65
CA GLY A 128 -4.18 8.87 -13.87
C GLY A 128 -3.76 7.42 -13.73
N GLY A 129 -3.60 6.92 -12.49
CA GLY A 129 -3.27 5.52 -12.21
C GLY A 129 -4.32 4.56 -12.78
N SER A 130 -3.91 3.76 -13.75
CA SER A 130 -4.80 2.75 -14.38
C SER A 130 -4.90 1.45 -13.58
N ARG A 131 -3.93 1.19 -12.70
CA ARG A 131 -3.86 0.00 -11.86
C ARG A 131 -3.41 0.38 -10.46
N VAL A 132 -4.23 0.05 -9.47
CA VAL A 132 -3.97 0.37 -8.06
C VAL A 132 -4.16 -0.88 -7.22
N TYR A 133 -3.20 -1.12 -6.32
CA TYR A 133 -3.27 -2.21 -5.38
C TYR A 133 -3.79 -1.70 -4.04
N LEU A 134 -4.88 -2.29 -3.55
CA LEU A 134 -5.54 -1.88 -2.32
C LEU A 134 -5.02 -2.70 -1.14
N PHE A 135 -4.54 -2.02 -0.11
CA PHE A 135 -4.11 -2.65 1.13
C PHE A 135 -4.72 -1.93 2.33
N GLY A 136 -5.76 -2.49 2.92
CA GLY A 136 -6.45 -1.79 3.99
C GLY A 136 -7.70 -2.52 4.45
N LYS A 137 -8.45 -1.91 5.36
CA LYS A 137 -9.69 -2.54 5.86
C LYS A 137 -10.84 -2.27 4.93
N THR A 138 -11.05 -1.00 4.58
CA THR A 138 -12.22 -0.56 3.82
C THR A 138 -11.85 0.56 2.86
N PHE A 139 -12.32 0.49 1.62
CA PHE A 139 -12.16 1.53 0.59
C PHE A 139 -13.50 1.85 -0.05
N SER A 140 -13.70 3.11 -0.40
CA SER A 140 -14.91 3.60 -1.06
C SER A 140 -14.61 3.96 -2.50
N ILE A 141 -15.30 3.30 -3.44
CA ILE A 141 -15.20 3.63 -4.86
C ILE A 141 -16.22 4.71 -5.17
N LEU A 142 -15.70 5.93 -5.35
CA LEU A 142 -16.49 7.12 -5.63
C LEU A 142 -16.95 7.15 -7.09
N GLU A 143 -18.03 7.88 -7.35
CA GLU A 143 -18.63 7.95 -8.68
C GLU A 143 -17.66 8.48 -9.76
N TRP A 144 -16.78 9.43 -9.44
CA TRP A 144 -15.87 10.00 -10.43
C TRP A 144 -14.74 9.04 -10.87
N MET A 145 -14.50 7.96 -10.14
CA MET A 145 -13.46 6.98 -10.47
C MET A 145 -13.87 6.16 -11.70
N CYS A 146 -13.05 6.17 -12.77
CA CYS A 146 -13.33 5.40 -13.97
C CYS A 146 -12.04 4.88 -14.64
N ASN A 147 -12.16 3.76 -15.35
CA ASN A 147 -11.09 3.08 -16.09
C ASN A 147 -9.89 2.65 -15.22
N ILE A 148 -10.18 2.09 -14.04
CA ILE A 148 -9.16 1.66 -13.06
C ILE A 148 -9.30 0.16 -12.76
N GLU A 149 -8.16 -0.52 -12.64
CA GLU A 149 -8.07 -1.87 -12.07
C GLU A 149 -7.63 -1.80 -10.61
N LEU A 150 -8.53 -2.17 -9.69
CA LEU A 150 -8.26 -2.26 -8.25
C LEU A 150 -8.03 -3.71 -7.86
N ILE A 151 -6.86 -3.98 -7.28
CA ILE A 151 -6.44 -5.32 -6.87
C ILE A 151 -6.22 -5.33 -5.37
N GLY A 152 -7.10 -5.98 -4.63
CA GLY A 152 -6.94 -6.13 -3.19
C GLY A 152 -5.80 -7.09 -2.84
N ILE A 153 -4.99 -6.66 -1.89
CA ILE A 153 -3.87 -7.45 -1.38
C ILE A 153 -4.32 -8.32 -0.20
N ASN A 154 -5.03 -7.72 0.76
CA ASN A 154 -5.50 -8.38 1.99
C ASN A 154 -7.01 -8.65 1.97
N ASN A 155 -7.61 -8.79 0.78
CA ASN A 155 -9.06 -8.80 0.60
C ASN A 155 -9.77 -7.64 1.32
N PRO A 156 -9.43 -6.38 0.98
CA PRO A 156 -10.07 -5.23 1.59
C PRO A 156 -11.56 -5.19 1.24
N MET A 157 -12.36 -4.68 2.17
CA MET A 157 -13.78 -4.44 1.94
C MET A 157 -13.94 -3.19 1.07
N VAL A 158 -14.70 -3.32 -0.01
CA VAL A 158 -14.97 -2.23 -0.94
C VAL A 158 -16.43 -1.85 -0.81
N ASP A 159 -16.64 -0.57 -0.54
CA ASP A 159 -17.94 0.08 -0.56
C ASP A 159 -18.11 0.81 -1.90
N LEU A 160 -19.19 0.51 -2.60
CA LEU A 160 -19.51 1.16 -3.86
C LEU A 160 -20.54 2.24 -3.58
N GLU A 161 -20.20 3.52 -3.74
CA GLU A 161 -21.23 4.58 -3.76
C GLU A 161 -22.16 4.46 -4.99
N LEU A 162 -21.84 3.54 -5.90
CA LEU A 162 -22.57 3.29 -7.13
C LEU A 162 -23.64 2.22 -6.94
N CYS A 163 -24.89 2.66 -6.89
CA CYS A 163 -26.08 1.80 -6.72
C CYS A 163 -26.56 1.11 -8.01
N SER A 164 -25.89 1.26 -9.16
CA SER A 164 -26.34 0.67 -10.43
C SER A 164 -25.27 -0.12 -11.20
N ARG A 165 -25.65 -1.31 -11.66
CA ARG A 165 -24.81 -2.20 -12.48
C ARG A 165 -24.42 -1.58 -13.83
N GLU A 166 -25.30 -0.76 -14.41
CA GLU A 166 -25.05 -0.10 -15.69
C GLU A 166 -23.96 0.97 -15.58
N GLU A 167 -23.94 1.74 -14.50
CA GLU A 167 -22.88 2.72 -14.25
C GLU A 167 -21.55 2.04 -13.98
N PHE A 168 -21.55 0.93 -13.22
CA PHE A 168 -20.34 0.15 -12.98
C PHE A 168 -19.73 -0.40 -14.28
N GLN A 169 -20.56 -0.94 -15.18
CA GLN A 169 -20.11 -1.41 -16.50
C GLN A 169 -19.61 -0.27 -17.41
N LYS A 170 -20.28 0.89 -17.39
CA LYS A 170 -19.85 2.08 -18.15
C LYS A 170 -18.52 2.63 -17.65
N LYS A 171 -18.24 2.57 -16.35
CA LYS A 171 -17.01 3.08 -15.75
C LYS A 171 -15.78 2.18 -15.97
N LYS A 172 -15.93 0.98 -16.55
CA LYS A 172 -14.82 0.05 -16.88
C LYS A 172 -13.91 -0.27 -15.68
N ILE A 173 -14.48 -0.33 -14.48
CA ILE A 173 -13.73 -0.65 -13.25
C ILE A 173 -13.52 -2.15 -13.16
N LYS A 174 -12.31 -2.59 -12.84
CA LYS A 174 -11.99 -4.02 -12.62
C LYS A 174 -11.61 -4.23 -11.16
N LEU A 175 -12.31 -5.13 -10.48
CA LEU A 175 -12.04 -5.47 -9.08
C LEU A 175 -11.51 -6.91 -9.01
N ARG A 176 -10.39 -7.11 -8.31
CA ARG A 176 -9.83 -8.44 -8.04
C ARG A 176 -9.45 -8.55 -6.57
N ASN A 177 -9.68 -9.71 -5.95
CA ASN A 177 -9.32 -9.99 -4.56
C ASN A 177 -9.82 -8.93 -3.57
N VAL A 178 -11.09 -8.54 -3.68
CA VAL A 178 -11.76 -7.61 -2.76
C VAL A 178 -13.04 -8.23 -2.23
N GLU A 179 -13.42 -7.84 -1.01
CA GLU A 179 -14.73 -8.15 -0.42
C GLU A 179 -15.69 -6.99 -0.64
N PHE A 180 -16.99 -7.24 -0.65
CA PHE A 180 -18.00 -6.18 -0.81
C PHE A 180 -18.74 -5.97 0.51
N ALA A 181 -19.00 -4.71 0.86
CA ALA A 181 -19.74 -4.36 2.08
C ALA A 181 -21.16 -4.96 2.10
N THR A 182 -21.79 -5.12 0.93
CA THR A 182 -23.12 -5.74 0.80
C THR A 182 -23.18 -6.76 -0.33
N GLU A 183 -24.01 -7.80 -0.15
CA GLU A 183 -24.29 -8.81 -1.18
C GLU A 183 -24.96 -8.22 -2.43
N GLU A 184 -25.60 -7.06 -2.32
CA GLU A 184 -26.18 -6.30 -3.45
C GLU A 184 -25.10 -5.71 -4.35
N MET A 185 -24.04 -5.16 -3.76
CA MET A 185 -22.86 -4.67 -4.48
C MET A 185 -22.08 -5.80 -5.13
N LYS A 186 -21.93 -6.93 -4.43
CA LYS A 186 -21.35 -8.15 -4.99
C LYS A 186 -22.11 -8.65 -6.20
N LYS A 187 -23.45 -8.58 -6.19
CA LYS A 187 -24.30 -8.93 -7.35
C LYS A 187 -24.15 -7.94 -8.50
N ALA A 188 -24.05 -6.64 -8.22
CA ALA A 188 -23.81 -5.61 -9.23
C ALA A 188 -22.43 -5.76 -9.91
N ALA A 189 -21.40 -6.10 -9.14
CA ALA A 189 -20.02 -6.23 -9.61
C ALA A 189 -19.69 -7.60 -10.23
N MET A 190 -20.19 -8.71 -9.66
CA MET A 190 -19.84 -10.08 -10.09
C MET A 190 -20.84 -10.70 -11.06
N GLY A 191 -22.09 -10.23 -11.08
CA GLY A 191 -23.16 -10.69 -11.98
C GLY A 191 -23.30 -12.21 -12.06
N SER A 192 -24.02 -12.85 -11.12
CA SER A 192 -24.46 -14.23 -11.40
C SER A 192 -25.56 -14.22 -12.48
N ALA A 193 -25.58 -15.23 -13.35
CA ALA A 193 -26.55 -15.32 -14.45
C ALA A 193 -28.00 -15.26 -13.96
N GLU A 194 -28.29 -15.81 -12.78
CA GLU A 194 -29.62 -15.81 -12.16
C GLU A 194 -30.03 -14.43 -11.61
N THR A 195 -29.07 -13.66 -11.09
CA THR A 195 -29.36 -12.31 -10.56
C THR A 195 -29.55 -11.28 -11.66
N ALA A 196 -28.86 -11.44 -12.80
CA ALA A 196 -29.11 -10.63 -14.00
C ALA A 196 -30.56 -10.74 -14.48
N VAL A 197 -31.14 -11.94 -14.47
CA VAL A 197 -32.54 -12.18 -14.86
C VAL A 197 -33.51 -11.50 -13.90
N TYR A 198 -33.25 -11.57 -12.59
CA TYR A 198 -34.10 -10.94 -11.58
C TYR A 198 -34.10 -9.40 -11.67
N TYR A 199 -32.94 -8.77 -11.85
CA TYR A 199 -32.85 -7.31 -11.98
C TYR A 199 -33.45 -6.80 -13.30
N ASN A 200 -33.24 -7.51 -14.42
CA ASN A 200 -33.91 -7.20 -15.68
C ASN A 200 -35.44 -7.26 -15.55
N MET A 201 -35.95 -8.21 -14.75
CA MET A 201 -37.38 -8.33 -14.47
C MET A 201 -37.88 -7.17 -13.59
N LEU A 202 -37.12 -6.77 -12.57
CA LEU A 202 -37.44 -5.61 -11.73
C LEU A 202 -37.47 -4.30 -12.52
N ASP A 203 -36.54 -4.09 -13.45
CA ASP A 203 -36.53 -2.90 -14.29
C ASP A 203 -37.72 -2.87 -15.26
N ALA A 204 -38.12 -4.02 -15.79
CA ALA A 204 -39.35 -4.14 -16.56
C ALA A 204 -40.60 -3.80 -15.73
N PHE A 205 -40.65 -4.22 -14.46
CA PHE A 205 -41.74 -3.87 -13.55
C PHE A 205 -41.76 -2.38 -13.20
N LYS A 206 -40.61 -1.76 -12.94
CA LYS A 206 -40.51 -0.30 -12.71
C LYS A 206 -40.97 0.49 -13.94
N LEU A 207 -40.60 0.04 -15.14
CA LEU A 207 -41.04 0.66 -16.39
C LEU A 207 -42.57 0.54 -16.58
N TYR A 208 -43.16 -0.57 -16.15
CA TYR A 208 -44.61 -0.76 -16.21
C TYR A 208 -45.34 0.12 -15.19
N LEU A 209 -44.84 0.21 -13.96
CA LEU A 209 -45.40 1.08 -12.92
C LEU A 209 -45.35 2.55 -13.31
N SER A 210 -44.22 3.03 -13.85
CA SER A 210 -44.09 4.42 -14.33
C SER A 210 -45.02 4.74 -15.50
N LYS A 211 -45.35 3.75 -16.35
CA LYS A 211 -46.37 3.90 -17.41
C LYS A 211 -47.78 3.98 -16.85
N ILE A 212 -48.08 3.23 -15.80
CA ILE A 212 -49.38 3.29 -15.14
C ILE A 212 -49.56 4.64 -14.44
N GLU A 213 -48.55 5.12 -13.71
CA GLU A 213 -48.58 6.43 -13.05
C GLU A 213 -48.82 7.56 -14.08
N LYS A 214 -48.13 7.52 -15.23
CA LYS A 214 -48.36 8.47 -16.33
C LYS A 214 -49.72 8.34 -17.04
N SER A 215 -50.42 7.23 -16.88
CA SER A 215 -51.77 7.04 -17.43
C SER A 215 -52.88 7.44 -16.47
N MET A 216 -52.51 7.77 -15.22
CA MET A 216 -53.40 8.19 -14.15
C MET A 216 -53.35 9.71 -13.88
N GLU A 217 -52.42 10.43 -14.52
CA GLU A 217 -52.47 11.89 -14.73
C GLU A 217 -53.26 12.25 -16.00
#